data_AF-A0A920R1N5-F1
#
_entry.id   AF-A0A920R1N5-F1
#
_cell.length_a   1.000
_cell.length_b   1.000
_cell.length_c   1.000
_cell.angle_alpha   90.00
_cell.angle_beta   90.00
_cell.angle_gamma   90.00
#
_symmetry.space_group_name_H-M   'P 1'
#
loop_
_entity.id
_entity.type
_entity.pdbx_description
1 polymer ?
#
loop_
_entity_poly.entity_id
_entity_poly.type
_entity_poly.pdbx_seq_one_letter_code
_entity_poly.pdbx_strand_id
1 'polypeptide(L)'
;MGKTYWMLVTTQENLDITRSRGFSVQGVDTKNRRKALRIGPEDRVLYYVSDKKGFAATATVTQIISKITNEFGNITTIRKHSLIG
;
A
#
# COMPACT_ATOMS: atom_id res chain seq x y z
N MET A 1 -3.76 18.72 10.22
CA MET A 1 -3.83 17.29 10.62
C MET A 1 -2.51 16.63 10.27
N GLY A 2 -1.92 15.87 11.20
CA GLY A 2 -0.57 15.32 11.04
C GLY A 2 -0.52 14.23 9.96
N LYS A 3 0.57 14.20 9.18
CA LYS A 3 0.83 13.14 8.19
C LYS A 3 1.19 11.86 8.94
N THR A 4 0.35 10.82 8.86
CA THR A 4 0.66 9.52 9.46
C THR A 4 1.55 8.73 8.50
N TYR A 5 2.51 8.01 9.06
CA TYR A 5 3.40 7.14 8.30
C TYR A 5 3.01 5.68 8.55
N TRP A 6 2.77 4.96 7.46
CA TRP A 6 2.39 3.55 7.47
C TRP A 6 3.48 2.72 6.83
N MET A 7 3.76 1.54 7.38
CA MET A 7 4.66 0.59 6.75
C MET A 7 3.84 -0.53 6.13
N LEU A 8 4.05 -0.77 4.85
CA LEU A 8 3.49 -1.90 4.13
C LEU A 8 4.59 -2.94 3.94
N VAL A 9 4.41 -4.08 4.58
CA VAL A 9 5.30 -5.23 4.45
C VAL A 9 4.80 -6.07 3.29
N THR A 10 5.66 -6.31 2.31
CA THR A 10 5.39 -7.11 1.10
C THR A 10 6.59 -7.98 0.76
N THR A 11 6.42 -8.95 -0.14
CA THR A 11 7.52 -9.69 -0.75
C THR A 11 7.94 -9.03 -2.06
N GLN A 12 9.12 -9.37 -2.59
CA GLN A 12 9.59 -8.86 -3.88
C GLN A 12 8.61 -9.23 -5.01
N GLU A 13 8.13 -10.47 -5.04
CA GLU A 13 7.15 -10.94 -6.04
C GLU A 13 5.88 -10.08 -6.04
N ASN A 14 5.32 -9.82 -4.85
CA ASN A 14 4.13 -8.98 -4.72
C ASN A 14 4.40 -7.52 -5.13
N LEU A 15 5.62 -7.03 -4.85
CA LEU A 15 6.03 -5.70 -5.28
C LEU A 15 6.12 -5.62 -6.81
N ASP A 16 6.66 -6.66 -7.47
CA ASP A 16 6.77 -6.72 -8.93
C ASP A 16 5.40 -6.81 -9.61
N ILE A 17 4.45 -7.56 -9.03
CA ILE A 17 3.05 -7.59 -9.47
C ILE A 17 2.40 -6.20 -9.29
N THR A 18 2.68 -5.53 -8.17
CA THR A 18 2.14 -4.19 -7.91
C THR A 18 2.75 -3.16 -8.88
N ARG A 19 4.04 -3.31 -9.20
CA ARG A 19 4.78 -2.48 -10.15
C ARG A 19 4.29 -2.64 -11.58
N SER A 20 4.03 -3.88 -12.02
CA SER A 20 3.46 -4.15 -13.35
C SER A 20 2.04 -3.57 -13.51
N ARG A 21 1.30 -3.46 -12.39
CA ARG A 21 -0.01 -2.77 -12.33
C ARG A 21 0.11 -1.26 -12.10
N GLY A 22 1.31 -0.70 -12.14
CA GLY A 22 1.57 0.74 -12.02
C GLY A 22 1.29 1.34 -10.64
N PHE A 23 1.36 0.53 -9.56
CA PHE A 23 0.98 0.95 -8.20
C PHE A 23 -0.42 1.55 -8.13
N SER A 24 -1.30 1.15 -9.05
CA SER A 24 -2.66 1.67 -9.10
C SER A 24 -3.50 1.14 -7.94
N VAL A 25 -3.21 -0.08 -7.46
CA VAL A 25 -4.02 -0.81 -6.49
C VAL A 25 -3.12 -1.63 -5.56
N GLN A 26 -3.37 -1.54 -4.25
CA GLN A 26 -2.68 -2.34 -3.25
C GLN A 26 -3.69 -3.13 -2.40
N GLY A 27 -3.58 -4.45 -2.40
CA GLY A 27 -4.33 -5.29 -1.48
C GLY A 27 -3.77 -5.18 -0.07
N VAL A 28 -4.63 -5.15 0.94
CA VAL A 28 -4.25 -5.29 2.35
C VAL A 28 -4.96 -6.50 2.92
N ASP A 29 -4.21 -7.37 3.61
CA ASP A 29 -4.77 -8.57 4.22
C ASP A 29 -5.91 -8.21 5.20
N THR A 30 -6.92 -9.06 5.26
CA THR A 30 -8.15 -8.86 6.05
C THR A 30 -7.83 -8.65 7.54
N LYS A 31 -6.76 -9.27 8.04
CA LYS A 31 -6.25 -9.08 9.41
C LYS A 31 -5.85 -7.63 9.71
N ASN A 32 -5.36 -6.91 8.70
CA ASN A 32 -4.93 -5.52 8.81
C ASN A 32 -6.01 -4.51 8.37
N ARG A 33 -7.21 -4.97 8.02
CA ARG A 33 -8.33 -4.14 7.56
C ARG A 33 -8.61 -2.94 8.46
N ARG A 34 -8.70 -3.13 9.79
CA ARG A 34 -8.98 -2.05 10.74
C ARG A 34 -7.90 -0.95 10.72
N LYS A 35 -6.65 -1.29 10.41
CA LYS A 35 -5.56 -0.32 10.25
C LYS A 35 -5.64 0.36 8.89
N ALA A 36 -5.92 -0.40 7.82
CA ALA A 36 -6.07 0.13 6.48
C ALA A 36 -7.20 1.19 6.37
N LEU A 37 -8.29 1.01 7.12
CA LEU A 37 -9.39 1.99 7.20
C LEU A 37 -9.01 3.31 7.88
N ARG A 38 -7.91 3.34 8.64
CA ARG A 38 -7.39 4.56 9.28
C ARG A 38 -6.42 5.33 8.41
N ILE A 39 -5.91 4.70 7.35
CA ILE A 39 -5.13 5.42 6.35
C ILE A 39 -6.06 6.51 5.80
N GLY A 40 -5.53 7.70 5.58
CA GLY A 40 -6.23 8.82 4.95
C GLY A 40 -5.47 9.35 3.73
N PRO A 41 -6.10 10.18 2.89
CA PRO A 41 -5.36 11.03 1.96
C PRO A 41 -4.25 11.82 2.69
N GLU A 42 -3.14 12.10 2.01
CA GLU A 42 -1.92 12.76 2.52
C GLU A 42 -1.05 11.93 3.48
N ASP A 43 -1.50 10.76 3.91
CA ASP A 43 -0.63 9.82 4.63
C ASP A 43 0.48 9.28 3.72
N ARG A 44 1.61 8.90 4.32
CA ARG A 44 2.74 8.33 3.59
C ARG A 44 2.88 6.85 3.91
N VAL A 45 3.12 6.05 2.88
CA VAL A 45 3.31 4.60 2.97
C VAL A 45 4.74 4.25 2.58
N LEU A 46 5.42 3.48 3.44
CA LEU A 46 6.76 2.94 3.20
C LEU A 46 6.65 1.46 2.87
N TYR A 47 7.18 1.06 1.72
CA TYR A 47 7.22 -0.33 1.27
C TYR A 47 8.48 -1.00 1.82
N TYR A 48 8.28 -1.97 2.71
CA TYR A 48 9.33 -2.85 3.21
C TYR A 48 9.20 -4.22 2.55
N VAL A 49 10.27 -4.65 1.90
CA VAL A 49 10.36 -5.94 1.20
C VAL A 49 11.00 -6.94 2.16
N SER A 50 10.19 -7.85 2.70
CA SER A 50 10.57 -8.71 3.82
C SER A 50 11.64 -9.74 3.46
N ASP A 51 11.56 -10.32 2.26
CA ASP A 51 12.50 -11.30 1.72
C ASP A 51 13.84 -10.66 1.31
N LYS A 52 13.82 -9.38 0.92
CA LYS A 52 15.03 -8.59 0.66
C LYS A 52 15.57 -7.86 1.89
N LYS A 53 14.81 -7.86 2.99
CA LYS A 53 15.09 -7.13 4.23
C LYS A 53 15.44 -5.65 4.00
N GLY A 54 14.71 -4.99 3.12
CA GLY A 54 15.05 -3.63 2.67
C GLY A 54 13.83 -2.77 2.36
N PHE A 55 14.04 -1.46 2.35
CA PHE A 55 13.03 -0.49 1.91
C PHE A 55 13.12 -0.33 0.40
N ALA A 56 11.98 -0.47 -0.29
CA ALA A 56 11.95 -0.42 -1.74
C ALA A 56 11.35 0.87 -2.29
N ALA A 57 10.43 1.50 -1.56
CA ALA A 57 9.73 2.69 -2.04
C ALA A 57 8.99 3.43 -0.93
N THR A 58 8.75 4.72 -1.12
CA THR A 58 7.72 5.47 -0.38
C THR A 58 6.61 5.91 -1.33
N ALA A 59 5.38 6.05 -0.84
CA ALA A 59 4.21 6.54 -1.56
C ALA A 59 3.46 7.57 -0.71
N THR A 60 2.76 8.50 -1.36
CA THR A 60 1.72 9.31 -0.71
C THR A 60 0.36 8.74 -1.10
N VAL A 61 -0.55 8.63 -0.14
CA VAL A 61 -1.92 8.21 -0.37
C VAL A 61 -2.71 9.39 -0.89
N THR A 62 -3.24 9.31 -2.11
CA THR A 62 -4.06 10.39 -2.66
C THR A 62 -5.56 10.17 -2.45
N GLN A 63 -6.02 8.91 -2.50
CA GLN A 63 -7.42 8.54 -2.41
C GLN A 63 -7.56 7.15 -1.80
N ILE A 64 -8.70 6.89 -1.15
CA ILE A 64 -9.02 5.57 -0.60
C ILE A 64 -10.30 5.11 -1.25
N ILE A 65 -10.19 4.06 -2.06
CA ILE A 65 -11.35 3.38 -2.62
C ILE A 65 -11.46 2.06 -1.87
N SER A 66 -12.49 1.90 -1.03
CA SER A 66 -12.83 0.61 -0.45
C SER A 66 -13.74 -0.14 -1.43
N LYS A 67 -13.19 -1.09 -2.19
CA LYS A 67 -14.01 -2.11 -2.86
C LYS A 67 -14.00 -3.38 -2.02
N ILE A 68 -15.18 -3.80 -1.58
CA ILE A 68 -15.39 -5.13 -0.99
C ILE A 68 -15.46 -6.08 -2.18
N THR A 69 -14.34 -6.73 -2.51
CA THR A 69 -14.34 -7.86 -3.45
C THR A 69 -14.08 -9.12 -2.63
N ASN A 70 -15.04 -10.01 -2.72
CA ASN A 70 -15.22 -11.30 -2.03
C ASN A 70 -14.11 -12.34 -2.32
N GLU A 71 -13.10 -12.00 -3.11
CA GLU A 71 -12.12 -12.96 -3.65
C GLU A 71 -10.68 -12.65 -3.20
N PHE A 72 -10.34 -11.41 -2.81
CA PHE A 72 -8.96 -10.98 -2.52
C PHE A 72 -8.80 -10.11 -1.27
N GLY A 73 -9.81 -10.07 -0.38
CA GLY A 73 -9.81 -9.13 0.75
C GLY A 73 -10.07 -7.69 0.31
N ASN A 74 -10.26 -6.79 1.27
CA ASN A 74 -10.59 -5.39 0.95
C ASN A 74 -9.41 -4.74 0.22
N ILE A 75 -9.69 -4.20 -0.96
CA ILE A 75 -8.70 -3.52 -1.78
C ILE A 75 -8.64 -2.07 -1.34
N THR A 76 -7.47 -1.57 -0.91
CA THR A 76 -7.23 -0.14 -0.68
C THR A 76 -6.39 0.39 -1.83
N THR A 77 -7.01 1.16 -2.71
CA THR A 77 -6.30 1.78 -3.85
C THR A 77 -5.36 2.86 -3.34
N ILE A 78 -4.05 2.60 -3.23
CA ILE A 78 -3.05 3.63 -2.91
C ILE A 78 -2.53 4.17 -4.25
N ARG A 79 -3.08 5.28 -4.73
CA ARG A 79 -2.56 5.97 -5.92
C ARG A 79 -1.28 6.71 -5.55
N LYS A 80 -0.20 6.38 -6.25
CA LYS A 80 1.15 6.86 -5.95
C LYS A 80 1.54 8.08 -6.79
N HIS A 81 2.24 9.03 -6.18
CA HIS A 81 3.20 9.89 -6.88
C HIS A 81 4.56 9.83 -6.17
N SER A 82 5.62 9.64 -6.96
CA SER A 82 7.04 9.45 -6.59
C SER A 82 7.41 8.07 -6.01
N LEU A 83 7.94 7.19 -6.87
CA LEU A 83 8.93 6.16 -6.49
C LEU A 83 10.27 6.87 -6.38
N ILE A 84 10.74 7.12 -5.16
CA ILE A 84 12.16 7.37 -4.96
C ILE A 84 12.80 5.99 -4.84
N GLY A 85 13.49 5.59 -5.90
CA GLY A 85 14.21 4.33 -6.06
C GLY A 85 15.01 4.41 -7.34
#